data_AF-A0A7X9DXQ7-F1
#
_entry.id   AF-A0A7X9DXQ7-F1
#
_cell.length_a   1.000
_cell.length_b   1.000
_cell.length_c   1.000
_cell.angle_alpha   90.00
_cell.angle_beta   90.00
_cell.angle_gamma   90.00
#
_symmetry.space_group_name_H-M   'P 1'
#
loop_
_entity.id
_entity.type
_entity.pdbx_description
1 polymer ?
#
loop_
_entity_poly.entity_id
_entity_poly.type
_entity_poly.pdbx_seq_one_letter_code
_entity_poly.pdbx_strand_id
1 'polypeptide(L)'
;MGWWLRIALGLILAAPVGFTASCAGSSGGDAGVDAGDGDGGGDPGPKPCASHAACPSGMICLAGFCEAGTPCSKPSDCPAGTTCNIMRDVCEPEPCASDDDCKNKPLTPHCLVSSQLCVACTDSSHCGVDMTCDMTSYTCKPIGPACTTDADCTEPTKRHCHDGKCYGCWDDSHCSGGACHPINKICVECVQDIHCESPTPKCNTASNTCVQCVSDNDCSGGLHCNTSTGSCTSVTCQSANDCQNEPGRPFCNTSTGDCVQCLQSSDCGQYAWCRNFSCQAGCQTDPECVEKNGADYHCDANGSCFYAQCVSDADCTDTPTTPHCKLAASPANPPKFTCVVCTQTSHCPSDKICDPLTFVCKNKPCYDYTTNPTPNQKCQEIDPCYFCDSSTGLCKPMATFTGCYDDQSQPCRCTYDPNDAYARGGCCPGYHCTSQEKCERNLDCRTNDDCPIDSTCNMTYRQCEHVSCCNPACGSGTVCNESSCTCVSSCSQAGGSCDPSHPCCPGLFCWVFMCITQ
;
A
#
# COMPACT_ATOMS: atom_id res chain seq x y z
N MET A 1 -37.36 36.37 -20.03
CA MET A 1 -38.55 35.90 -20.78
C MET A 1 -39.26 34.92 -19.85
N GLY A 2 -40.17 35.28 -18.92
CA GLY A 2 -41.50 35.89 -19.13
C GLY A 2 -42.37 34.92 -19.95
N TRP A 3 -43.44 34.29 -19.47
CA TRP A 3 -44.67 34.82 -18.84
C TRP A 3 -45.33 33.76 -17.91
N TRP A 4 -45.79 34.06 -16.68
CA TRP A 4 -47.19 34.37 -16.22
C TRP A 4 -48.26 33.39 -16.75
N LEU A 5 -49.29 32.88 -16.06
CA LEU A 5 -49.90 32.98 -14.71
C LEU A 5 -51.21 32.14 -14.81
N ARG A 6 -51.64 31.41 -13.76
CA ARG A 6 -52.97 31.53 -13.09
C ARG A 6 -53.42 30.28 -12.34
N ILE A 7 -53.91 30.59 -11.14
CA ILE A 7 -54.57 29.81 -10.08
C ILE A 7 -55.99 29.38 -10.50
N ALA A 8 -56.45 28.20 -10.08
CA ALA A 8 -57.83 27.98 -9.59
C ALA A 8 -57.97 26.65 -8.82
N LEU A 9 -58.40 26.77 -7.56
CA LEU A 9 -58.95 25.71 -6.72
C LEU A 9 -60.27 25.17 -7.30
N GLY A 10 -60.57 23.89 -7.08
CA GLY A 10 -61.91 23.34 -7.29
C GLY A 10 -62.09 21.93 -6.71
N LEU A 11 -62.75 21.85 -5.56
CA LEU A 11 -63.27 20.63 -4.92
C LEU A 11 -64.12 19.80 -5.90
N ILE A 12 -64.01 18.47 -5.84
CA ILE A 12 -65.02 17.54 -6.37
C ILE A 12 -65.47 16.61 -5.23
N LEU A 13 -66.70 16.83 -4.79
CA LEU A 13 -67.51 15.95 -3.95
C LEU A 13 -68.59 15.29 -4.82
N ALA A 14 -68.98 14.10 -4.37
CA ALA A 14 -69.84 13.11 -5.01
C ALA A 14 -71.27 13.56 -5.39
N ALA A 15 -71.82 12.91 -6.41
CA ALA A 15 -73.25 12.62 -6.53
C ALA A 15 -73.47 11.31 -7.34
N PRO A 16 -74.43 10.45 -6.95
CA PRO A 16 -74.73 9.18 -7.61
C PRO A 16 -75.86 9.33 -8.64
N VAL A 17 -75.83 8.52 -9.70
CA VAL A 17 -76.96 8.34 -10.61
C VAL A 17 -77.12 6.85 -10.90
N GLY A 18 -78.30 6.33 -10.55
CA GLY A 18 -78.69 4.95 -10.77
C GLY A 18 -78.92 4.66 -12.25
N PHE A 19 -78.57 3.44 -12.65
CA PHE A 19 -78.95 2.85 -13.93
C PHE A 19 -79.93 1.70 -13.69
N THR A 20 -81.09 1.84 -14.31
CA THR A 20 -82.12 0.84 -14.52
C THR A 20 -81.62 -0.23 -15.49
N ALA A 21 -81.75 -1.51 -15.10
CA ALA A 21 -81.59 -2.64 -16.01
C ALA A 21 -82.97 -3.16 -16.43
N SER A 22 -83.28 -2.98 -17.71
CA SER A 22 -84.36 -3.66 -18.41
C SER A 22 -83.93 -5.09 -18.76
N CYS A 23 -84.77 -6.09 -18.47
CA CYS A 23 -84.81 -7.34 -19.23
C CYS A 23 -86.27 -7.74 -19.49
N ALA A 24 -86.49 -8.19 -20.73
CA ALA A 24 -87.76 -8.37 -21.41
C ALA A 24 -88.58 -9.55 -20.88
N GLY A 25 -89.89 -9.44 -21.11
CA GLY A 25 -90.89 -10.42 -20.71
C GLY A 25 -90.92 -11.71 -21.54
N SER A 26 -91.46 -12.75 -20.90
CA SER A 26 -92.12 -13.88 -21.53
C SER A 26 -93.39 -14.18 -20.75
N SER A 27 -94.51 -14.06 -21.43
CA SER A 27 -95.86 -14.46 -21.02
C SER A 27 -95.98 -15.98 -20.99
N GLY A 28 -96.36 -16.55 -19.84
CA GLY A 28 -96.76 -17.95 -19.70
C GLY A 28 -97.87 -18.03 -18.65
N GLY A 29 -99.05 -18.46 -19.07
CA GLY A 29 -100.24 -18.53 -18.22
C GLY A 29 -100.26 -19.76 -17.32
N ASP A 30 -100.72 -19.58 -16.09
CA ASP A 30 -101.07 -20.67 -15.20
C ASP A 30 -102.49 -21.14 -15.52
N ALA A 31 -102.57 -22.25 -16.26
CA ALA A 31 -103.74 -23.10 -16.29
C ALA A 31 -103.59 -24.13 -15.15
N GLY A 32 -104.38 -23.96 -14.09
CA GLY A 32 -104.56 -24.97 -13.05
C GLY A 32 -105.66 -25.97 -13.44
N VAL A 33 -105.35 -27.25 -13.31
CA VAL A 33 -106.22 -28.43 -13.11
C VAL A 33 -105.30 -29.49 -12.46
N ASP A 34 -105.60 -30.16 -11.35
CA ASP A 34 -106.74 -31.03 -11.02
C ASP A 34 -107.07 -30.91 -9.51
N ALA A 35 -108.31 -30.70 -9.05
CA ALA A 35 -109.45 -31.62 -9.00
C ALA A 35 -109.24 -32.84 -8.06
N GLY A 36 -110.01 -32.94 -6.96
CA GLY A 36 -110.08 -34.24 -6.29
C GLY A 36 -110.94 -34.46 -5.04
N ASP A 37 -111.32 -33.49 -4.22
CA ASP A 37 -112.19 -33.75 -3.06
C ASP A 37 -112.70 -32.45 -2.42
N GLY A 38 -114.03 -32.33 -2.39
CA GLY A 38 -114.69 -31.23 -1.71
C GLY A 38 -114.63 -31.44 -0.20
N ASP A 39 -113.78 -30.66 0.46
CA ASP A 39 -114.08 -30.09 1.78
C ASP A 39 -113.51 -28.66 1.79
N GLY A 40 -114.42 -27.69 1.90
CA GLY A 40 -114.07 -26.31 2.21
C GLY A 40 -113.56 -26.25 3.65
N GLY A 41 -112.27 -26.50 3.82
CA GLY A 41 -111.52 -26.21 5.04
C GLY A 41 -110.18 -25.64 4.62
N GLY A 42 -109.96 -24.36 4.87
CA GLY A 42 -108.62 -23.80 4.80
C GLY A 42 -107.76 -24.53 5.81
N ASP A 43 -106.88 -25.41 5.34
CA ASP A 43 -105.72 -25.82 6.10
C ASP A 43 -104.71 -24.68 5.93
N PRO A 44 -104.54 -23.79 6.92
CA PRO A 44 -103.46 -22.83 6.84
C PRO A 44 -102.18 -23.66 6.92
N GLY A 45 -101.41 -23.68 5.83
CA GLY A 45 -100.05 -24.23 5.85
C GLY A 45 -99.27 -23.76 7.07
N PRO A 46 -98.20 -24.48 7.46
CA PRO A 46 -97.56 -24.37 8.75
C PRO A 46 -97.40 -22.91 9.19
N LYS A 47 -98.00 -22.57 10.33
CA LYS A 47 -98.09 -21.19 10.80
C LYS A 47 -96.67 -20.66 11.03
N PRO A 48 -96.30 -19.48 10.48
CA PRO A 48 -95.00 -18.91 10.75
C PRO A 48 -94.90 -18.49 12.22
N CYS A 49 -93.73 -18.65 12.81
CA CYS A 49 -93.47 -18.38 14.22
C CYS A 49 -92.14 -17.65 14.39
N ALA A 50 -92.10 -16.72 15.35
CA ALA A 50 -90.87 -16.04 15.76
C ALA A 50 -90.27 -16.63 17.05
N SER A 51 -91.06 -17.42 17.78
CA SER A 51 -90.65 -18.12 19.01
C SER A 51 -91.60 -19.29 19.28
N HIS A 52 -91.18 -20.22 20.13
CA HIS A 52 -91.99 -21.37 20.56
C HIS A 52 -93.36 -20.97 21.13
N ALA A 53 -93.43 -19.83 21.82
CA ALA A 53 -94.67 -19.28 22.36
C ALA A 53 -95.69 -18.81 21.30
N ALA A 54 -95.25 -18.56 20.06
CA ALA A 54 -96.12 -18.13 18.97
C ALA A 54 -96.91 -19.29 18.33
N CYS A 55 -96.54 -20.53 18.63
CA CYS A 55 -97.18 -21.73 18.09
C CYS A 55 -98.38 -22.17 18.95
N PRO A 56 -99.37 -22.89 18.38
CA PRO A 56 -100.40 -23.57 19.16
C PRO A 56 -99.81 -24.62 20.11
N SER A 57 -100.55 -25.05 21.14
CA SER A 57 -100.13 -26.13 22.04
C SER A 57 -99.81 -27.41 21.25
N GLY A 58 -98.79 -28.15 21.65
CA GLY A 58 -98.27 -29.33 20.94
C GLY A 58 -97.30 -29.01 19.79
N MET A 59 -97.03 -27.74 19.48
CA MET A 59 -96.13 -27.35 18.38
C MET A 59 -94.94 -26.51 18.86
N ILE A 60 -93.79 -26.70 18.21
CA ILE A 60 -92.53 -25.98 18.43
C ILE A 60 -92.17 -25.16 17.20
N CYS A 61 -91.39 -24.08 17.41
CA CYS A 61 -90.97 -23.20 16.32
C CYS A 61 -89.61 -23.64 15.78
N LEU A 62 -89.59 -24.25 14.59
CA LEU A 62 -88.37 -24.67 13.91
C LEU A 62 -88.22 -23.91 12.60
N ALA A 63 -87.05 -23.32 12.37
CA ALA A 63 -86.73 -22.57 11.14
C ALA A 63 -87.80 -21.54 10.71
N GLY A 64 -88.54 -20.96 11.66
CA GLY A 64 -89.56 -19.94 11.42
C GLY A 64 -90.97 -20.45 11.15
N PHE A 65 -91.22 -21.77 11.28
CA PHE A 65 -92.53 -22.40 11.10
C PHE A 65 -92.90 -23.31 12.29
N CYS A 66 -94.18 -23.39 12.62
CA CYS A 66 -94.69 -24.26 13.67
C CYS A 66 -94.77 -25.71 13.18
N GLU A 67 -93.97 -26.58 13.77
CA GLU A 67 -93.98 -28.02 13.52
C GLU A 67 -94.44 -28.78 14.77
N ALA A 68 -94.96 -30.00 14.58
CA ALA A 68 -95.40 -30.85 15.70
C ALA A 68 -94.21 -31.23 16.59
N GLY A 69 -94.26 -30.85 17.87
CA GLY A 69 -93.23 -31.18 18.84
C GLY A 69 -93.51 -32.49 19.58
N THR A 70 -92.54 -32.97 20.37
CA THR A 70 -92.72 -34.17 21.18
C THR A 70 -93.70 -33.88 22.33
N PRO A 71 -94.84 -34.58 22.42
CA PRO A 71 -95.79 -34.34 23.48
C PRO A 71 -95.25 -34.82 24.83
N CYS A 72 -95.55 -34.11 25.90
CA CYS A 72 -95.08 -34.47 27.24
C CYS A 72 -96.12 -34.12 28.30
N SER A 73 -96.18 -34.93 29.36
CA SER A 73 -97.01 -34.64 30.54
C SER A 73 -96.19 -34.49 31.82
N LYS A 74 -94.95 -34.98 31.81
CA LYS A 74 -93.96 -34.82 32.88
C LYS A 74 -92.55 -34.67 32.31
N PRO A 75 -91.60 -34.10 33.08
CA PRO A 75 -90.23 -33.85 32.60
C PRO A 75 -89.48 -35.10 32.09
N SER A 76 -89.83 -36.30 32.56
CA SER A 76 -89.20 -37.55 32.13
C SER A 76 -89.62 -38.02 30.74
N ASP A 77 -90.66 -37.43 30.15
CA ASP A 77 -91.15 -37.80 28.82
C ASP A 77 -90.33 -37.13 27.71
N CYS A 78 -89.49 -36.15 28.08
CA CYS A 78 -88.70 -35.37 27.15
C CYS A 78 -87.27 -35.90 26.99
N PRO A 79 -86.71 -35.94 25.77
CA PRO A 79 -85.33 -36.32 25.54
C PRO A 79 -84.35 -35.31 26.19
N ALA A 80 -83.13 -35.79 26.48
CA ALA A 80 -82.11 -34.99 27.16
C ALA A 80 -81.86 -33.64 26.45
N GLY A 81 -81.94 -32.54 27.22
CA GLY A 81 -81.76 -31.18 26.70
C GLY A 81 -83.03 -30.46 26.26
N THR A 82 -84.20 -31.01 26.57
CA THR A 82 -85.52 -30.38 26.44
C THR A 82 -86.28 -30.50 27.76
N THR A 83 -87.14 -29.51 28.05
CA THR A 83 -87.99 -29.51 29.24
C THR A 83 -89.45 -29.53 28.83
N CYS A 84 -90.25 -30.27 29.59
CA CYS A 84 -91.68 -30.33 29.33
C CYS A 84 -92.35 -29.01 29.71
N ASN A 85 -92.82 -28.26 28.71
CA ASN A 85 -93.71 -27.13 28.95
C ASN A 85 -95.12 -27.68 29.18
N ILE A 86 -95.42 -27.99 30.45
CA ILE A 86 -96.69 -28.58 30.89
C ILE A 86 -97.94 -27.75 30.56
N MET A 87 -97.80 -26.47 30.20
CA MET A 87 -98.92 -25.63 29.77
C MET A 87 -99.23 -25.79 28.27
N ARG A 88 -98.26 -26.29 27.50
CA ARG A 88 -98.33 -26.47 26.05
C ARG A 88 -98.27 -27.95 25.64
N ASP A 89 -98.15 -28.85 26.61
CA ASP A 89 -98.00 -30.30 26.45
C ASP A 89 -96.91 -30.71 25.45
N VAL A 90 -95.82 -29.94 25.38
CA VAL A 90 -94.74 -30.15 24.39
C VAL A 90 -93.35 -29.93 25.00
N CYS A 91 -92.39 -30.76 24.61
CA CYS A 91 -90.99 -30.60 24.98
C CYS A 91 -90.39 -29.42 24.22
N GLU A 92 -90.00 -28.37 24.94
CA GLU A 92 -89.33 -27.20 24.37
C GLU A 92 -87.83 -27.28 24.66
N PRO A 93 -86.96 -26.87 23.71
CA PRO A 93 -85.54 -26.72 23.98
C PRO A 93 -85.35 -25.73 25.14
N GLU A 94 -84.52 -26.11 26.13
CA GLU A 94 -84.10 -25.16 27.17
C GLU A 94 -83.44 -23.94 26.48
N PRO A 95 -83.94 -22.72 26.72
CA PRO A 95 -83.35 -21.52 26.14
C PRO A 95 -81.91 -21.39 26.64
N CYS A 96 -80.96 -21.30 25.72
CA CYS A 96 -79.58 -21.02 26.10
C CYS A 96 -79.39 -19.50 26.24
N ALA A 97 -78.71 -19.08 27.31
CA ALA A 97 -78.23 -17.72 27.49
C ALA A 97 -76.74 -17.60 27.14
N SER A 98 -76.02 -18.71 27.23
CA SER A 98 -74.59 -18.82 26.93
C SER A 98 -74.20 -20.24 26.51
N ASP A 99 -73.00 -20.40 25.95
CA ASP A 99 -72.46 -21.71 25.56
C ASP A 99 -72.40 -22.71 26.72
N ASP A 100 -72.35 -22.21 27.96
CA ASP A 100 -72.37 -23.02 29.17
C ASP A 100 -73.63 -23.89 29.30
N ASP A 101 -74.75 -23.38 28.78
CA ASP A 101 -76.05 -24.08 28.78
C ASP A 101 -76.08 -25.22 27.74
N CYS A 102 -75.18 -25.15 26.75
CA CYS A 102 -75.08 -26.10 25.65
C CYS A 102 -73.96 -27.15 25.86
N LYS A 103 -73.16 -27.05 26.94
CA LYS A 103 -72.02 -27.95 27.24
C LYS A 103 -72.36 -29.44 27.28
N ASN A 104 -73.59 -29.79 27.65
CA ASN A 104 -74.04 -31.18 27.74
C ASN A 104 -74.58 -31.72 26.39
N LYS A 105 -74.49 -30.95 25.29
CA LYS A 105 -74.96 -31.29 23.95
C LYS A 105 -73.77 -31.43 23.00
N PRO A 106 -73.21 -32.64 22.82
CA PRO A 106 -71.96 -32.84 22.09
C PRO A 106 -72.03 -32.50 20.59
N LEU A 107 -73.24 -32.44 20.01
CA LEU A 107 -73.45 -32.07 18.61
C LEU A 107 -73.75 -30.57 18.41
N THR A 108 -74.12 -29.84 19.47
CA THR A 108 -74.49 -28.42 19.40
C THR A 108 -74.00 -27.66 20.65
N PRO A 109 -72.68 -27.44 20.80
CA PRO A 109 -72.11 -26.91 22.03
C PRO A 109 -72.18 -25.38 22.16
N HIS A 110 -72.62 -24.65 21.13
CA HIS A 110 -72.60 -23.17 21.12
C HIS A 110 -74.01 -22.58 21.15
N CYS A 111 -74.19 -21.49 21.88
CA CYS A 111 -75.47 -20.82 22.02
C CYS A 111 -75.62 -19.67 21.01
N LEU A 112 -76.65 -19.77 20.16
CA LEU A 112 -77.09 -18.67 19.32
C LEU A 112 -78.02 -17.74 20.13
N VAL A 113 -77.43 -16.74 20.77
CA VAL A 113 -78.12 -15.82 21.70
C VAL A 113 -79.32 -15.10 21.05
N SER A 114 -79.30 -14.91 19.72
CA SER A 114 -80.39 -14.26 18.98
C SER A 114 -81.66 -15.11 18.88
N SER A 115 -81.55 -16.44 18.89
CA SER A 115 -82.68 -17.38 18.82
C SER A 115 -82.81 -18.28 20.05
N GLN A 116 -81.91 -18.13 21.03
CA GLN A 116 -81.82 -18.94 22.25
C GLN A 116 -81.71 -20.44 21.97
N LEU A 117 -81.04 -20.80 20.86
CA LEU A 117 -80.89 -22.18 20.39
C LEU A 117 -79.42 -22.62 20.44
N CYS A 118 -79.18 -23.83 20.93
CA CYS A 118 -77.87 -24.47 20.83
C CYS A 118 -77.62 -24.96 19.39
N VAL A 119 -76.55 -24.46 18.75
CA VAL A 119 -76.12 -24.77 17.38
C VAL A 119 -74.71 -25.36 17.38
N ALA A 120 -74.28 -25.93 16.24
CA ALA A 120 -72.96 -26.57 16.14
C ALA A 120 -71.81 -25.54 16.04
N CYS A 121 -72.07 -24.36 15.47
CA CYS A 121 -71.11 -23.26 15.39
C CYS A 121 -71.83 -21.91 15.26
N THR A 122 -71.19 -20.83 15.67
CA THR A 122 -71.65 -19.45 15.50
C THR A 122 -70.64 -18.59 14.74
N ASP A 123 -69.40 -19.06 14.63
CA ASP A 123 -68.35 -18.57 13.74
C ASP A 123 -67.42 -19.73 13.35
N SER A 124 -66.51 -19.48 12.41
CA SER A 124 -65.59 -20.51 11.89
C SER A 124 -64.51 -20.96 12.88
N SER A 125 -64.29 -20.25 13.99
CA SER A 125 -63.35 -20.66 15.04
C SER A 125 -63.89 -21.79 15.92
N HIS A 126 -65.21 -21.98 15.90
CA HIS A 126 -65.91 -23.10 16.57
C HIS A 126 -65.83 -24.42 15.79
N CYS A 127 -65.27 -24.39 14.57
CA CYS A 127 -65.05 -25.58 13.76
C CYS A 127 -63.59 -26.04 13.82
N GLY A 128 -63.36 -27.35 13.60
CA GLY A 128 -62.02 -27.92 13.57
C GLY A 128 -61.15 -27.36 12.42
N VAL A 129 -59.84 -27.64 12.47
CA VAL A 129 -58.92 -27.28 11.37
C VAL A 129 -59.47 -27.83 10.05
N ASP A 130 -59.52 -26.96 9.03
CA ASP A 130 -60.08 -27.22 7.69
C ASP A 130 -61.62 -27.28 7.57
N MET A 131 -62.36 -26.74 8.55
CA MET A 131 -63.82 -26.56 8.48
C MET A 131 -64.24 -25.11 8.73
N THR A 132 -65.34 -24.67 8.10
CA THR A 132 -65.93 -23.34 8.31
C THR A 132 -67.39 -23.46 8.75
N CYS A 133 -67.87 -22.48 9.51
CA CYS A 133 -69.26 -22.44 9.94
C CYS A 133 -70.16 -21.93 8.80
N ASP A 134 -71.14 -22.72 8.40
CA ASP A 134 -72.19 -22.28 7.49
C ASP A 134 -73.22 -21.44 8.26
N MET A 135 -73.21 -20.12 8.06
CA MET A 135 -74.09 -19.18 8.78
C MET A 135 -75.59 -19.35 8.48
N THR A 136 -75.96 -20.12 7.45
CA THR A 136 -77.36 -20.43 7.12
C THR A 136 -77.90 -21.66 7.84
N SER A 137 -77.05 -22.67 8.04
CA SER A 137 -77.42 -23.93 8.71
C SER A 137 -76.83 -24.09 10.10
N TYR A 138 -75.92 -23.19 10.50
CA TYR A 138 -75.11 -23.23 11.73
C TYR A 138 -74.42 -24.58 11.96
N THR A 139 -73.95 -25.20 10.87
CA THR A 139 -73.20 -26.46 10.85
C THR A 139 -71.78 -26.25 10.33
N CYS A 140 -70.82 -27.01 10.88
CA CYS A 140 -69.45 -27.01 10.36
C CYS A 140 -69.40 -27.81 9.04
N LYS A 141 -68.99 -27.15 7.97
CA LYS A 141 -68.76 -27.78 6.66
C LYS A 141 -67.27 -27.79 6.34
N PRO A 142 -66.75 -28.81 5.61
CA PRO A 142 -65.38 -28.78 5.12
C PRO A 142 -65.14 -27.50 4.30
N ILE A 143 -63.99 -26.87 4.50
CA ILE A 143 -63.50 -25.88 3.55
C ILE A 143 -63.31 -26.66 2.24
N GLY A 144 -64.21 -26.48 1.27
CA GLY A 144 -64.07 -27.09 -0.05
C GLY A 144 -62.71 -26.73 -0.64
N PRO A 145 -62.21 -27.46 -1.65
CA PRO A 145 -60.95 -27.09 -2.28
C PRO A 145 -61.07 -25.64 -2.75
N ALA A 146 -60.09 -24.81 -2.41
CA ALA A 146 -60.09 -23.38 -2.74
C ALA A 146 -60.13 -23.15 -4.26
N CYS A 147 -59.78 -24.17 -5.02
CA CYS A 147 -59.89 -24.24 -6.46
C CYS A 147 -60.06 -25.69 -6.93
N THR A 148 -60.73 -25.88 -8.05
CA THR A 148 -60.78 -27.15 -8.80
C THR A 148 -60.12 -27.02 -10.16
N THR A 149 -60.04 -25.79 -10.68
CA THR A 149 -59.34 -25.42 -11.91
C THR A 149 -58.66 -24.07 -11.72
N ASP A 150 -57.72 -23.72 -12.59
CA ASP A 150 -57.05 -22.41 -12.60
C ASP A 150 -58.03 -21.23 -12.68
N ALA A 151 -59.22 -21.43 -13.23
CA ALA A 151 -60.27 -20.41 -13.32
C ALA A 151 -60.82 -19.97 -11.95
N ASP A 152 -60.72 -20.84 -10.93
CA ASP A 152 -61.16 -20.54 -9.57
C ASP A 152 -60.15 -19.62 -8.84
N CYS A 153 -58.91 -19.56 -9.33
CA CYS A 153 -57.81 -18.79 -8.76
C CYS A 153 -57.76 -17.37 -9.36
N THR A 154 -58.57 -16.46 -8.80
CA THR A 154 -58.73 -15.09 -9.30
C THR A 154 -57.64 -14.12 -8.82
N GLU A 155 -56.77 -14.53 -7.89
CA GLU A 155 -55.66 -13.71 -7.39
C GLU A 155 -54.57 -13.57 -8.47
N PRO A 156 -54.16 -12.35 -8.90
CA PRO A 156 -53.22 -12.16 -10.00
C PRO A 156 -51.85 -12.84 -9.81
N THR A 157 -51.43 -12.98 -8.55
CA THR A 157 -50.16 -13.59 -8.13
C THR A 157 -50.25 -15.10 -7.87
N LYS A 158 -51.47 -15.67 -7.85
CA LYS A 158 -51.71 -17.10 -7.61
C LYS A 158 -52.83 -17.60 -8.51
N ARG A 159 -52.50 -17.88 -9.77
CA ARG A 159 -53.48 -18.24 -10.81
C ARG A 159 -53.55 -19.74 -11.12
N HIS A 160 -52.74 -20.56 -10.48
CA HIS A 160 -52.65 -21.98 -10.79
C HIS A 160 -53.19 -22.84 -9.65
N CYS A 161 -54.14 -23.71 -9.97
CA CYS A 161 -54.73 -24.64 -9.04
C CYS A 161 -53.96 -25.95 -9.03
N HIS A 162 -53.48 -26.35 -7.86
CA HIS A 162 -52.92 -27.67 -7.65
C HIS A 162 -53.32 -28.21 -6.28
N ASP A 163 -53.81 -29.45 -6.23
CA ASP A 163 -54.24 -30.12 -4.99
C ASP A 163 -55.20 -29.28 -4.12
N GLY A 164 -56.16 -28.62 -4.77
CA GLY A 164 -57.18 -27.81 -4.10
C GLY A 164 -56.69 -26.47 -3.53
N LYS A 165 -55.47 -26.02 -3.87
CA LYS A 165 -54.88 -24.74 -3.44
C LYS A 165 -54.37 -23.93 -4.64
N CYS A 166 -54.52 -22.62 -4.55
CA CYS A 166 -54.00 -21.68 -5.56
C CYS A 166 -52.54 -21.30 -5.26
N TYR A 167 -51.67 -21.45 -6.26
CA TYR A 167 -50.26 -21.09 -6.24
C TYR A 167 -49.91 -20.12 -7.38
N GLY A 168 -48.79 -19.43 -7.23
CA GLY A 168 -48.23 -18.61 -8.31
C GLY A 168 -47.65 -19.45 -9.44
N CYS A 169 -47.14 -20.63 -9.12
CA CYS A 169 -46.68 -21.64 -10.06
C CYS A 169 -46.67 -23.02 -9.41
N TRP A 170 -46.63 -24.08 -10.22
CA TRP A 170 -46.44 -25.45 -9.74
C TRP A 170 -45.14 -26.04 -10.29
N ASP A 171 -44.93 -25.83 -11.59
CA ASP A 171 -43.71 -26.10 -12.32
C ASP A 171 -43.31 -24.87 -13.16
N ASP A 172 -42.15 -24.94 -13.82
CA ASP A 172 -41.57 -23.83 -14.58
C ASP A 172 -42.42 -23.43 -15.80
N SER A 173 -43.30 -24.32 -16.30
CA SER A 173 -44.16 -24.00 -17.46
C SER A 173 -45.23 -22.95 -17.14
N HIS A 174 -45.50 -22.73 -15.85
CA HIS A 174 -46.43 -21.72 -15.37
C HIS A 174 -45.80 -20.31 -15.30
N CYS A 175 -44.49 -20.19 -15.53
CA CYS A 175 -43.78 -18.92 -15.51
C CYS A 175 -43.49 -18.42 -16.93
N SER A 176 -43.85 -17.17 -17.23
CA SER A 176 -43.64 -16.54 -18.56
C SER A 176 -42.18 -16.13 -18.83
N GLY A 177 -41.24 -16.78 -18.14
CA GLY A 177 -39.83 -16.42 -17.99
C GLY A 177 -39.37 -16.72 -16.56
N GLY A 178 -38.26 -17.47 -16.42
CA GLY A 178 -37.72 -17.91 -15.13
C GLY A 178 -38.21 -19.29 -14.69
N ALA A 179 -38.23 -19.51 -13.37
CA ALA A 179 -38.50 -20.82 -12.77
C ALA A 179 -39.45 -20.74 -11.56
N CYS A 180 -40.11 -21.85 -11.27
CA CYS A 180 -40.99 -21.96 -10.12
C CYS A 180 -40.19 -22.27 -8.85
N HIS A 181 -40.24 -21.37 -7.86
CA HIS A 181 -39.54 -21.61 -6.60
C HIS A 181 -40.12 -22.84 -5.87
N PRO A 182 -39.33 -23.87 -5.53
CA PRO A 182 -39.84 -25.17 -5.06
C PRO A 182 -40.63 -25.08 -3.75
N ILE A 183 -40.25 -24.15 -2.86
CA ILE A 183 -40.89 -23.93 -1.56
C ILE A 183 -42.01 -22.87 -1.64
N ASN A 184 -41.68 -21.66 -2.09
CA ASN A 184 -42.61 -20.53 -2.08
C ASN A 184 -43.70 -20.60 -3.15
N LYS A 185 -43.55 -21.48 -4.17
CA LYS A 185 -44.53 -21.67 -5.26
C LYS A 185 -44.94 -20.37 -5.96
N ILE A 186 -43.94 -19.51 -6.15
CA ILE A 186 -44.01 -18.26 -6.91
C ILE A 186 -42.97 -18.30 -8.04
N CYS A 187 -43.27 -17.64 -9.15
CA CYS A 187 -42.30 -17.47 -10.23
C CYS A 187 -41.19 -16.52 -9.78
N VAL A 188 -39.96 -16.96 -9.94
CA VAL A 188 -38.74 -16.17 -9.72
C VAL A 188 -37.90 -16.19 -10.99
N GLU A 189 -36.92 -15.31 -11.08
CA GLU A 189 -36.07 -15.23 -12.28
C GLU A 189 -35.24 -16.51 -12.45
N CYS A 190 -34.71 -17.06 -11.36
CA CYS A 190 -33.97 -18.33 -11.40
C CYS A 190 -33.99 -19.06 -10.05
N VAL A 191 -33.84 -20.39 -10.12
CA VAL A 191 -33.53 -21.23 -8.94
C VAL A 191 -32.22 -22.02 -9.10
N GLN A 192 -31.67 -22.02 -10.31
CA GLN A 192 -30.46 -22.72 -10.74
C GLN A 192 -29.88 -22.00 -11.96
N ASP A 193 -28.57 -22.15 -12.19
CA ASP A 193 -27.83 -21.52 -13.30
C ASP A 193 -28.45 -21.80 -14.68
N ILE A 194 -29.08 -22.97 -14.87
CA ILE A 194 -29.71 -23.34 -16.16
C ILE A 194 -30.87 -22.41 -16.57
N HIS A 195 -31.45 -21.67 -15.63
CA HIS A 195 -32.52 -20.70 -15.90
C HIS A 195 -32.00 -19.34 -16.34
N CYS A 196 -30.68 -19.14 -16.32
CA CYS A 196 -30.04 -17.87 -16.60
C CYS A 196 -29.27 -17.95 -17.93
N GLU A 197 -29.48 -16.95 -18.78
CA GLU A 197 -28.79 -16.83 -20.08
C GLU A 197 -27.75 -15.70 -20.07
N SER A 198 -26.89 -15.66 -21.10
CA SER A 198 -25.94 -14.57 -21.29
C SER A 198 -26.67 -13.23 -21.47
N PRO A 199 -26.25 -12.13 -20.82
CA PRO A 199 -24.94 -11.90 -20.20
C PRO A 199 -24.83 -12.23 -18.71
N THR A 200 -25.86 -12.77 -18.06
CA THR A 200 -25.91 -13.06 -16.62
C THR A 200 -26.18 -14.54 -16.37
N PRO A 201 -25.22 -15.45 -16.63
CA PRO A 201 -25.47 -16.90 -16.66
C PRO A 201 -25.58 -17.58 -15.29
N LYS A 202 -25.43 -16.84 -14.19
CA LYS A 202 -25.37 -17.41 -12.84
C LYS A 202 -26.59 -17.05 -12.03
N CYS A 203 -27.12 -18.01 -11.29
CA CYS A 203 -28.27 -17.78 -10.43
C CYS A 203 -27.83 -17.49 -9.01
N ASN A 204 -28.11 -16.28 -8.50
CA ASN A 204 -27.99 -16.01 -7.08
C ASN A 204 -29.23 -16.57 -6.37
N THR A 205 -29.11 -17.75 -5.76
CA THR A 205 -30.22 -18.45 -5.09
C THR A 205 -30.71 -17.76 -3.82
N ALA A 206 -29.95 -16.82 -3.25
CA ALA A 206 -30.40 -16.03 -2.10
C ALA A 206 -31.39 -14.93 -2.51
N SER A 207 -31.17 -14.29 -3.67
CA SER A 207 -32.06 -13.26 -4.23
C SER A 207 -33.02 -13.80 -5.31
N ASN A 208 -32.78 -15.01 -5.80
CA ASN A 208 -33.45 -15.63 -6.96
C ASN A 208 -33.38 -14.79 -8.24
N THR A 209 -32.23 -14.14 -8.46
CA THR A 209 -31.98 -13.25 -9.61
C THR A 209 -30.77 -13.74 -10.42
N CYS A 210 -30.82 -13.53 -11.74
CA CYS A 210 -29.69 -13.85 -12.61
C CYS A 210 -28.62 -12.75 -12.50
N VAL A 211 -27.38 -13.17 -12.30
CA VAL A 211 -26.20 -12.33 -12.09
C VAL A 211 -25.06 -12.80 -13.00
N GLN A 212 -24.05 -11.96 -13.21
CA GLN A 212 -22.88 -12.36 -14.00
C GLN A 212 -22.03 -13.37 -13.25
N CYS A 213 -21.97 -13.24 -11.93
CA CYS A 213 -21.15 -14.07 -11.07
C CYS A 213 -21.76 -14.19 -9.66
N VAL A 214 -21.49 -15.31 -9.00
CA VAL A 214 -21.74 -15.51 -7.56
C VAL A 214 -20.43 -15.70 -6.79
N SER A 215 -19.35 -15.97 -7.51
CA SER A 215 -17.99 -16.13 -7.02
C SER A 215 -16.98 -15.71 -8.10
N ASP A 216 -15.72 -15.52 -7.71
CA ASP A 216 -14.67 -15.08 -8.65
C ASP A 216 -14.40 -16.07 -9.78
N ASN A 217 -14.61 -17.36 -9.53
CA ASN A 217 -14.43 -18.40 -10.54
C ASN A 217 -15.41 -18.29 -11.70
N ASP A 218 -16.50 -17.53 -11.54
CA ASP A 218 -17.47 -17.27 -12.60
C ASP A 218 -17.00 -16.14 -13.55
N CYS A 219 -16.00 -15.35 -13.13
CA CYS A 219 -15.46 -14.24 -13.89
C CYS A 219 -14.23 -14.66 -14.72
N SER A 220 -14.25 -14.36 -16.01
CA SER A 220 -13.14 -14.64 -16.92
C SER A 220 -12.18 -13.45 -17.02
N GLY A 221 -10.93 -13.70 -17.43
CA GLY A 221 -9.93 -12.65 -17.67
C GLY A 221 -9.34 -12.03 -16.40
N GLY A 222 -9.38 -12.72 -15.25
CA GLY A 222 -8.83 -12.22 -13.98
C GLY A 222 -9.70 -11.16 -13.30
N LEU A 223 -10.96 -11.03 -13.72
CA LEU A 223 -11.94 -10.14 -13.08
C LEU A 223 -12.45 -10.76 -11.77
N HIS A 224 -12.84 -9.92 -10.81
CA HIS A 224 -13.35 -10.35 -9.51
C HIS A 224 -14.87 -10.21 -9.45
N CYS A 225 -15.53 -11.10 -8.73
CA CYS A 225 -16.96 -11.04 -8.55
C CYS A 225 -17.34 -10.08 -7.43
N ASN A 226 -17.98 -8.97 -7.78
CA ASN A 226 -18.62 -8.15 -6.76
C ASN A 226 -19.92 -8.84 -6.31
N THR A 227 -19.86 -9.59 -5.21
CA THR A 227 -21.00 -10.34 -4.67
C THR A 227 -22.17 -9.45 -4.23
N SER A 228 -21.94 -8.16 -4.00
CA SER A 228 -23.00 -7.20 -3.66
C SER A 228 -23.80 -6.76 -4.88
N THR A 229 -23.16 -6.66 -6.04
CA THR A 229 -23.82 -6.26 -7.30
C THR A 229 -24.02 -7.42 -8.29
N GLY A 230 -23.46 -8.59 -8.02
CA GLY A 230 -23.48 -9.76 -8.91
C GLY A 230 -22.79 -9.52 -10.25
N SER A 231 -21.82 -8.61 -10.31
CA SER A 231 -21.14 -8.22 -11.56
C SER A 231 -19.64 -8.52 -11.50
N CYS A 232 -19.07 -8.95 -12.62
CA CYS A 232 -17.62 -9.09 -12.74
C CYS A 232 -17.00 -7.71 -12.92
N THR A 233 -16.08 -7.34 -12.04
CA THR A 233 -15.43 -6.02 -12.04
C THR A 233 -13.92 -6.13 -12.13
N SER A 234 -13.28 -5.08 -12.64
CA SER A 234 -11.82 -4.97 -12.64
C SER A 234 -11.23 -4.68 -11.26
N VAL A 235 -12.07 -4.34 -10.27
CA VAL A 235 -11.66 -4.12 -8.88
C VAL A 235 -11.24 -5.47 -8.34
N THR A 236 -9.93 -5.70 -8.29
CA THR A 236 -9.31 -6.99 -7.98
C THR A 236 -9.17 -7.20 -6.48
N CYS A 237 -9.24 -6.14 -5.67
CA CYS A 237 -9.04 -6.26 -4.22
C CYS A 237 -9.69 -5.14 -3.38
N GLN A 238 -10.13 -5.52 -2.18
CA GLN A 238 -10.54 -4.63 -1.08
C GLN A 238 -9.60 -4.74 0.13
N SER A 239 -8.83 -5.82 0.18
CA SER A 239 -7.86 -6.14 1.22
C SER A 239 -6.67 -6.88 0.61
N ALA A 240 -5.55 -6.94 1.34
CA ALA A 240 -4.36 -7.69 0.89
C ALA A 240 -4.64 -9.20 0.70
N ASN A 241 -5.67 -9.75 1.35
CA ASN A 241 -6.02 -11.17 1.22
C ASN A 241 -6.52 -11.51 -0.19
N ASP A 242 -7.15 -10.55 -0.86
CA ASP A 242 -7.72 -10.75 -2.20
C ASP A 242 -6.60 -10.92 -3.25
N CYS A 243 -5.41 -10.39 -2.97
CA CYS A 243 -4.24 -10.45 -3.83
C CYS A 243 -3.29 -11.63 -3.53
N GLN A 244 -3.60 -12.52 -2.59
CA GLN A 244 -2.69 -13.61 -2.18
C GLN A 244 -2.37 -14.60 -3.30
N ASN A 245 -3.31 -14.79 -4.24
CA ASN A 245 -3.16 -15.72 -5.35
C ASN A 245 -2.61 -15.05 -6.62
N GLU A 246 -2.37 -13.74 -6.60
CA GLU A 246 -1.87 -12.99 -7.76
C GLU A 246 -0.34 -13.05 -7.85
N PRO A 247 0.24 -13.73 -8.85
CA PRO A 247 1.69 -13.92 -8.96
C PRO A 247 2.41 -12.58 -9.11
N GLY A 248 3.20 -12.22 -8.08
CA GLY A 248 4.00 -11.01 -8.08
C GLY A 248 3.22 -9.72 -7.86
N ARG A 249 1.96 -9.75 -7.39
CA ARG A 249 1.20 -8.55 -6.99
C ARG A 249 0.43 -8.77 -5.68
N PRO A 250 1.12 -8.99 -4.54
CA PRO A 250 0.46 -9.46 -3.32
C PRO A 250 -0.22 -8.36 -2.51
N PHE A 251 -0.09 -7.08 -2.87
CA PHE A 251 -0.62 -5.97 -2.09
C PHE A 251 -1.85 -5.35 -2.75
N CYS A 252 -2.81 -4.94 -1.94
CA CYS A 252 -3.99 -4.25 -2.44
C CYS A 252 -3.87 -2.74 -2.33
N ASN A 253 -3.95 -2.03 -3.45
CA ASN A 253 -4.15 -0.59 -3.44
C ASN A 253 -5.64 -0.28 -3.25
N THR A 254 -6.05 -0.03 -2.01
CA THR A 254 -7.46 0.24 -1.68
C THR A 254 -8.01 1.53 -2.29
N SER A 255 -7.16 2.44 -2.79
CA SER A 255 -7.59 3.67 -3.45
C SER A 255 -7.98 3.45 -4.91
N THR A 256 -7.33 2.50 -5.61
CA THR A 256 -7.64 2.17 -7.00
C THR A 256 -8.40 0.84 -7.16
N GLY A 257 -8.33 -0.04 -6.16
CA GLY A 257 -8.93 -1.37 -6.17
C GLY A 257 -8.09 -2.43 -6.89
N ASP A 258 -6.81 -2.15 -7.15
CA ASP A 258 -5.93 -3.03 -7.93
C ASP A 258 -4.90 -3.76 -7.06
N CYS A 259 -4.60 -5.00 -7.43
CA CYS A 259 -3.45 -5.71 -6.90
C CYS A 259 -2.14 -5.16 -7.50
N VAL A 260 -1.24 -4.76 -6.62
CA VAL A 260 0.02 -4.10 -6.93
C VAL A 260 1.21 -4.83 -6.31
N GLN A 261 2.40 -4.54 -6.81
CA GLN A 261 3.64 -5.15 -6.34
C GLN A 261 4.08 -4.63 -4.98
N CYS A 262 3.75 -3.38 -4.65
CA CYS A 262 4.16 -2.72 -3.41
C CYS A 262 3.26 -1.52 -3.12
N LEU A 263 3.16 -1.17 -1.84
CA LEU A 263 2.56 0.09 -1.35
C LEU A 263 3.63 1.02 -0.77
N GLN A 264 4.71 0.44 -0.27
CA GLN A 264 5.85 1.13 0.34
C GLN A 264 7.16 0.42 -0.03
N SER A 265 8.29 1.12 0.11
CA SER A 265 9.60 0.60 -0.29
C SER A 265 10.05 -0.65 0.48
N SER A 266 9.56 -0.85 1.71
CA SER A 266 9.82 -2.05 2.51
C SER A 266 9.17 -3.32 1.94
N ASP A 267 8.15 -3.18 1.09
CA ASP A 267 7.45 -4.30 0.46
C ASP A 267 8.28 -4.95 -0.67
N CYS A 268 9.28 -4.22 -1.16
CA CYS A 268 10.20 -4.67 -2.20
C CYS A 268 11.43 -5.34 -1.60
N GLY A 269 12.05 -6.26 -2.36
CA GLY A 269 13.26 -6.98 -1.95
C GLY A 269 14.47 -6.08 -1.66
N GLN A 270 15.60 -6.70 -1.29
CA GLN A 270 16.85 -5.96 -1.12
C GLN A 270 17.24 -5.28 -2.44
N TYR A 271 17.59 -3.98 -2.37
CA TYR A 271 17.93 -3.12 -3.51
C TYR A 271 16.78 -2.81 -4.50
N ALA A 272 15.52 -2.89 -4.04
CA ALA A 272 14.36 -2.42 -4.79
C ALA A 272 13.47 -1.51 -3.95
N TRP A 273 12.86 -0.51 -4.59
CA TRP A 273 11.99 0.50 -3.98
C TRP A 273 10.65 0.57 -4.69
N CYS A 274 9.63 1.02 -3.96
CA CYS A 274 8.29 1.09 -4.51
C CYS A 274 8.07 2.39 -5.29
N ARG A 275 7.78 2.28 -6.59
CA ARG A 275 7.50 3.42 -7.46
C ARG A 275 6.33 3.13 -8.37
N ASN A 276 5.32 3.99 -8.33
CA ASN A 276 4.06 3.77 -9.04
C ASN A 276 3.50 2.36 -8.78
N PHE A 277 3.55 1.92 -7.52
CA PHE A 277 3.08 0.61 -7.08
C PHE A 277 3.78 -0.60 -7.74
N SER A 278 4.99 -0.39 -8.28
CA SER A 278 5.85 -1.41 -8.86
C SER A 278 7.23 -1.40 -8.20
N CYS A 279 7.79 -2.58 -7.95
CA CYS A 279 9.13 -2.69 -7.38
C CYS A 279 10.17 -2.43 -8.46
N GLN A 280 10.89 -1.32 -8.34
CA GLN A 280 11.96 -0.96 -9.26
C GLN A 280 13.31 -1.15 -8.58
N ALA A 281 14.23 -1.82 -9.27
CA ALA A 281 15.60 -1.97 -8.81
C ALA A 281 16.36 -0.65 -8.94
N GLY A 282 17.22 -0.39 -7.96
CA GLY A 282 18.14 0.73 -7.95
C GLY A 282 17.63 1.98 -7.25
N CYS A 283 18.52 2.61 -6.50
CA CYS A 283 18.27 3.85 -5.78
C CYS A 283 18.26 5.05 -6.73
N GLN A 284 17.60 6.14 -6.34
CA GLN A 284 17.65 7.45 -6.97
C GLN A 284 18.24 8.51 -6.04
N THR A 285 18.19 8.28 -4.73
CA THR A 285 18.64 9.25 -3.73
C THR A 285 19.33 8.55 -2.55
N ASP A 286 20.21 9.27 -1.85
CA ASP A 286 20.90 8.73 -0.67
C ASP A 286 19.94 8.29 0.45
N PRO A 287 18.85 9.02 0.79
CA PRO A 287 17.90 8.58 1.80
C PRO A 287 17.30 7.19 1.55
N GLU A 288 17.08 6.82 0.29
CA GLU A 288 16.58 5.49 -0.08
C GLU A 288 17.57 4.37 0.29
N CYS A 289 18.87 4.63 0.17
CA CYS A 289 19.91 3.71 0.57
C CYS A 289 20.06 3.66 2.10
N VAL A 290 19.91 4.80 2.77
CA VAL A 290 19.97 4.89 4.23
C VAL A 290 18.82 4.11 4.88
N GLU A 291 17.61 4.19 4.32
CA GLU A 291 16.43 3.48 4.83
C GLU A 291 16.63 1.96 4.89
N LYS A 292 17.26 1.37 3.87
CA LYS A 292 17.44 -0.09 3.77
C LYS A 292 18.75 -0.63 4.33
N ASN A 293 19.85 0.13 4.24
CA ASN A 293 21.19 -0.35 4.61
C ASN A 293 21.75 0.30 5.88
N GLY A 294 21.16 1.40 6.35
CA GLY A 294 21.62 2.16 7.51
C GLY A 294 22.40 3.42 7.13
N ALA A 295 22.88 4.15 8.15
CA ALA A 295 23.65 5.38 7.96
C ALA A 295 24.89 5.16 7.07
N ASP A 296 25.36 6.23 6.41
CA ASP A 296 26.55 6.27 5.56
C ASP A 296 26.45 5.47 4.23
N TYR A 297 25.24 5.06 3.84
CA TYR A 297 25.00 4.51 2.50
C TYR A 297 24.50 5.58 1.53
N HIS A 298 25.18 5.69 0.39
CA HIS A 298 24.89 6.64 -0.67
C HIS A 298 24.49 5.94 -1.97
N CYS A 299 23.76 6.65 -2.82
CA CYS A 299 23.33 6.18 -4.11
C CYS A 299 24.29 6.61 -5.22
N ASP A 300 24.80 5.67 -6.01
CA ASP A 300 25.63 6.01 -7.18
C ASP A 300 24.80 6.33 -8.43
N ALA A 301 25.46 6.84 -9.47
CA ALA A 301 24.82 7.16 -10.75
C ALA A 301 24.24 5.95 -11.50
N ASN A 302 24.62 4.72 -11.11
CA ASN A 302 24.08 3.47 -11.66
C ASN A 302 22.89 2.94 -10.83
N GLY A 303 22.47 3.67 -9.78
CA GLY A 303 21.42 3.25 -8.87
C GLY A 303 21.85 2.16 -7.88
N SER A 304 23.15 1.98 -7.63
CA SER A 304 23.65 1.05 -6.62
C SER A 304 23.94 1.77 -5.30
N CYS A 305 23.53 1.16 -4.19
CA CYS A 305 23.91 1.65 -2.87
C CYS A 305 25.33 1.22 -2.54
N PHE A 306 26.17 2.15 -2.12
CA PHE A 306 27.51 1.88 -1.63
C PHE A 306 27.73 2.58 -0.29
N TYR A 307 28.59 1.99 0.53
CA TYR A 307 28.98 2.60 1.80
C TYR A 307 30.04 3.69 1.55
N ALA A 308 29.82 4.86 2.13
CA ALA A 308 30.70 6.01 2.07
C ALA A 308 30.61 6.82 3.36
N GLN A 309 31.72 6.92 4.07
CA GLN A 309 31.84 7.79 5.24
C GLN A 309 31.88 9.27 4.85
N CYS A 310 32.26 9.55 3.60
CA CYS A 310 32.33 10.90 3.07
C CYS A 310 32.12 10.89 1.55
N VAL A 311 31.51 11.95 1.02
CA VAL A 311 31.43 12.24 -0.41
C VAL A 311 32.21 13.50 -0.78
N SER A 312 32.59 14.30 0.23
CA SER A 312 33.40 15.50 0.11
C SER A 312 34.18 15.77 1.40
N ASP A 313 35.15 16.67 1.34
CA ASP A 313 35.91 17.10 2.53
C ASP A 313 35.01 17.75 3.60
N ALA A 314 33.82 18.26 3.23
CA ALA A 314 32.87 18.84 4.18
C ALA A 314 32.35 17.81 5.20
N ASP A 315 32.24 16.55 4.79
CA ASP A 315 31.73 15.45 5.63
C ASP A 315 32.76 15.02 6.68
N CYS A 316 34.03 15.36 6.49
CA CYS A 316 35.12 14.98 7.37
C CYS A 316 35.48 16.06 8.42
N THR A 317 34.69 17.13 8.50
CA THR A 317 34.98 18.30 9.36
C THR A 317 34.96 17.99 10.86
N ASP A 318 34.18 17.01 11.28
CA ASP A 318 34.10 16.56 12.67
C ASP A 318 35.27 15.64 13.10
N THR A 319 36.14 15.27 12.15
CA THR A 319 37.33 14.44 12.40
C THR A 319 38.61 15.26 12.21
N PRO A 320 39.10 15.98 13.24
CA PRO A 320 40.24 16.89 13.10
C PRO A 320 41.55 16.21 12.70
N THR A 321 41.63 14.88 12.82
CA THR A 321 42.79 14.08 12.37
C THR A 321 42.69 13.62 10.93
N THR A 322 41.51 13.66 10.30
CA THR A 322 41.25 13.12 8.95
C THR A 322 40.31 14.02 8.15
N PRO A 323 40.69 15.27 7.83
CA PRO A 323 39.77 16.26 7.29
C PRO A 323 39.45 16.11 5.78
N HIS A 324 40.06 15.15 5.09
CA HIS A 324 39.93 15.03 3.63
C HIS A 324 39.24 13.74 3.22
N CYS A 325 38.38 13.80 2.21
CA CYS A 325 37.66 12.65 1.70
C CYS A 325 38.42 11.98 0.55
N LYS A 326 38.65 10.67 0.68
CA LYS A 326 39.29 9.87 -0.38
C LYS A 326 38.31 9.52 -1.50
N LEU A 327 38.37 10.25 -2.61
CA LEU A 327 37.54 9.96 -3.80
C LEU A 327 38.24 9.06 -4.85
N ALA A 328 39.55 8.85 -4.72
CA ALA A 328 40.31 8.01 -5.64
C ALA A 328 40.15 6.51 -5.32
N ALA A 329 39.85 5.70 -6.34
CA ALA A 329 39.90 4.25 -6.23
C ALA A 329 41.37 3.81 -6.08
N SER A 330 41.72 3.18 -4.97
CA SER A 330 43.06 2.66 -4.71
C SER A 330 42.95 1.25 -4.12
N PRO A 331 43.80 0.29 -4.54
CA PRO A 331 43.82 -1.07 -4.00
C PRO A 331 44.28 -1.14 -2.53
N ALA A 332 44.70 -0.02 -1.93
CA ALA A 332 45.19 0.05 -0.56
C ALA A 332 44.13 0.56 0.43
N ASN A 333 44.20 0.02 1.65
CA ASN A 333 43.46 0.44 2.84
C ASN A 333 43.90 1.87 3.24
N PRO A 334 42.99 2.85 3.47
CA PRO A 334 41.53 2.74 3.65
C PRO A 334 40.71 2.71 2.35
N PRO A 335 39.47 2.15 2.34
CA PRO A 335 38.63 2.06 1.13
C PRO A 335 38.25 3.44 0.55
N LYS A 336 37.76 3.48 -0.70
CA LYS A 336 37.21 4.71 -1.31
C LYS A 336 36.09 5.27 -0.41
N PHE A 337 35.91 6.59 -0.39
CA PHE A 337 34.92 7.31 0.41
C PHE A 337 35.14 7.22 1.93
N THR A 338 36.41 7.25 2.34
CA THR A 338 36.81 7.33 3.75
C THR A 338 37.53 8.64 4.02
N CYS A 339 37.34 9.14 5.24
CA CYS A 339 38.07 10.31 5.72
C CYS A 339 39.53 9.93 6.00
N VAL A 340 40.46 10.70 5.44
CA VAL A 340 41.90 10.49 5.51
C VAL A 340 42.63 11.77 5.87
N VAL A 341 43.89 11.64 6.30
CA VAL A 341 44.72 12.79 6.71
C VAL A 341 45.08 13.67 5.52
N CYS A 342 45.30 13.08 4.34
CA CYS A 342 45.66 13.81 3.13
C CYS A 342 45.26 13.01 1.88
N THR A 343 45.00 13.69 0.77
CA THR A 343 44.82 13.08 -0.56
C THR A 343 45.83 13.61 -1.58
N GLN A 344 46.47 14.74 -1.27
CA GLN A 344 47.51 15.38 -2.07
C GLN A 344 48.53 16.07 -1.17
N THR A 345 49.73 16.34 -1.71
CA THR A 345 50.86 16.93 -0.96
C THR A 345 50.56 18.31 -0.37
N SER A 346 49.70 19.09 -1.01
CA SER A 346 49.28 20.42 -0.52
C SER A 346 48.42 20.36 0.74
N HIS A 347 47.83 19.19 1.09
CA HIS A 347 47.10 19.00 2.33
C HIS A 347 48.03 18.78 3.53
N CYS A 348 49.31 18.52 3.27
CA CYS A 348 50.32 18.36 4.30
C CYS A 348 51.11 19.67 4.49
N PRO A 349 51.70 19.87 5.69
CA PRO A 349 52.68 20.92 5.94
C PRO A 349 53.85 20.89 4.92
N SER A 350 54.51 22.03 4.71
CA SER A 350 55.50 22.25 3.65
C SER A 350 56.72 21.32 3.68
N ASP A 351 57.01 20.65 4.80
CA ASP A 351 58.07 19.66 5.02
C ASP A 351 57.63 18.20 4.78
N LYS A 352 56.34 17.97 4.49
CA LYS A 352 55.73 16.64 4.37
C LYS A 352 55.13 16.38 2.99
N ILE A 353 54.98 15.11 2.65
CA ILE A 353 54.33 14.59 1.46
C ILE A 353 53.23 13.62 1.86
N CYS A 354 52.13 13.61 1.11
CA CYS A 354 51.08 12.64 1.31
C CYS A 354 51.49 11.28 0.74
N ASP A 355 51.48 10.24 1.57
CA ASP A 355 51.73 8.88 1.10
C ASP A 355 50.51 8.37 0.30
N PRO A 356 50.68 7.98 -0.98
CA PRO A 356 49.56 7.56 -1.84
C PRO A 356 48.96 6.18 -1.47
N LEU A 357 49.65 5.39 -0.63
CA LEU A 357 49.18 4.10 -0.14
C LEU A 357 48.47 4.23 1.21
N THR A 358 49.06 5.00 2.13
CA THR A 358 48.55 5.09 3.52
C THR A 358 47.71 6.35 3.78
N PHE A 359 47.74 7.35 2.90
CA PHE A 359 47.04 8.64 3.04
C PHE A 359 47.39 9.39 4.33
N VAL A 360 48.63 9.21 4.79
CA VAL A 360 49.23 9.88 5.95
C VAL A 360 50.35 10.80 5.47
N CYS A 361 50.47 11.99 6.08
CA CYS A 361 51.58 12.90 5.81
C CYS A 361 52.89 12.34 6.39
N LYS A 362 53.83 12.00 5.50
CA LYS A 362 55.19 11.56 5.84
C LYS A 362 56.19 12.66 5.50
N ASN A 363 57.37 12.66 6.12
CA ASN A 363 58.42 13.62 5.76
C ASN A 363 58.79 13.44 4.27
N LYS A 364 59.07 14.54 3.57
CA LYS A 364 59.55 14.48 2.19
C LYS A 364 60.82 13.63 2.13
N PRO A 365 60.86 12.56 1.30
CA PRO A 365 62.07 11.76 1.15
C PRO A 365 63.13 12.55 0.37
N CYS A 366 64.42 12.29 0.63
CA CYS A 366 65.52 12.85 -0.16
C CYS A 366 65.55 12.35 -1.60
N TYR A 367 64.86 11.25 -1.94
CA TYR A 367 64.65 10.81 -3.33
C TYR A 367 63.36 10.03 -3.54
N ASP A 368 62.86 10.15 -4.77
CA ASP A 368 61.77 9.42 -5.43
C ASP A 368 61.70 7.91 -5.10
N TYR A 369 60.49 7.44 -4.78
CA TYR A 369 60.19 6.19 -4.07
C TYR A 369 60.17 4.91 -4.91
N THR A 370 60.55 4.92 -6.19
CA THR A 370 60.08 3.84 -7.08
C THR A 370 61.01 2.65 -7.33
N THR A 371 62.30 2.64 -6.96
CA THR A 371 63.19 1.51 -7.39
C THR A 371 64.35 1.00 -6.51
N ASN A 372 64.58 1.41 -5.25
CA ASN A 372 65.68 0.77 -4.47
C ASN A 372 65.52 0.73 -2.94
N PRO A 373 65.93 -0.37 -2.25
CA PRO A 373 65.69 -0.56 -0.81
C PRO A 373 66.83 -0.05 0.11
N THR A 374 67.72 0.84 -0.35
CA THR A 374 68.66 1.54 0.55
C THR A 374 68.51 3.07 0.45
N PRO A 375 68.21 3.79 1.56
CA PRO A 375 67.94 5.24 1.55
C PRO A 375 69.08 6.16 1.08
N ASN A 376 70.30 5.63 0.90
CA ASN A 376 71.52 6.38 0.60
C ASN A 376 72.01 6.27 -0.85
N GLN A 377 71.43 5.39 -1.67
CA GLN A 377 72.06 4.95 -2.92
C GLN A 377 72.24 6.07 -3.94
N LYS A 378 71.31 7.03 -4.06
CA LYS A 378 71.45 8.17 -5.01
C LYS A 378 72.43 9.26 -4.56
N CYS A 379 72.55 9.57 -3.25
CA CYS A 379 73.61 10.50 -2.80
C CYS A 379 75.00 9.87 -3.00
N GLN A 380 75.12 8.56 -2.74
CA GLN A 380 76.38 7.80 -2.88
C GLN A 380 76.78 7.50 -4.34
N GLU A 381 75.82 7.52 -5.27
CA GLU A 381 76.08 7.47 -6.73
C GLU A 381 76.58 8.81 -7.30
N ILE A 382 76.23 9.94 -6.68
CA ILE A 382 76.78 11.27 -7.01
C ILE A 382 78.23 11.36 -6.52
N ASP A 383 78.46 11.01 -5.25
CA ASP A 383 79.78 10.83 -4.66
C ASP A 383 79.64 9.91 -3.44
N PRO A 384 80.45 8.84 -3.30
CA PRO A 384 80.41 7.92 -2.15
C PRO A 384 80.55 8.61 -0.79
N CYS A 385 81.00 9.87 -0.77
CA CYS A 385 81.16 10.72 0.40
C CYS A 385 79.90 11.45 0.92
N TYR A 386 78.71 11.25 0.36
CA TYR A 386 77.48 11.94 0.79
C TYR A 386 76.37 10.96 1.27
N PHE A 387 75.65 11.35 2.32
CA PHE A 387 74.56 10.56 2.91
C PHE A 387 73.26 11.38 3.06
N CYS A 388 72.14 10.67 3.15
CA CYS A 388 70.81 11.23 3.35
C CYS A 388 70.56 11.53 4.84
N ASP A 389 70.44 12.81 5.23
CA ASP A 389 70.02 13.19 6.58
C ASP A 389 68.51 12.97 6.73
N SER A 390 68.14 11.95 7.51
CA SER A 390 66.75 11.55 7.76
C SER A 390 65.92 12.58 8.54
N SER A 391 66.58 13.52 9.24
CA SER A 391 65.91 14.59 9.98
C SER A 391 65.59 15.80 9.09
N THR A 392 66.43 16.08 8.09
CA THR A 392 66.30 17.30 7.26
C THR A 392 65.91 17.03 5.82
N GLY A 393 66.00 15.79 5.33
CA GLY A 393 65.65 15.50 3.94
C GLY A 393 66.69 16.01 2.91
N LEU A 394 67.97 16.19 3.30
CA LEU A 394 69.04 16.71 2.43
C LEU A 394 70.23 15.73 2.33
N CYS A 395 70.92 15.68 1.17
CA CYS A 395 72.23 15.02 1.07
C CYS A 395 73.29 15.87 1.79
N LYS A 396 73.95 15.31 2.79
CA LYS A 396 75.04 15.96 3.53
C LYS A 396 76.35 15.19 3.35
N PRO A 397 77.51 15.87 3.33
CA PRO A 397 78.80 15.19 3.30
C PRO A 397 78.98 14.34 4.57
N MET A 398 79.69 13.22 4.47
CA MET A 398 79.97 12.27 5.56
C MET A 398 80.71 12.87 6.77
N ALA A 399 81.04 14.17 6.76
CA ALA A 399 81.69 14.87 7.85
C ALA A 399 80.88 14.95 9.16
N THR A 400 79.64 14.47 9.22
CA THR A 400 78.81 14.60 10.43
C THR A 400 78.13 13.35 10.99
N PHE A 401 78.21 12.15 10.40
CA PHE A 401 77.82 10.93 11.15
C PHE A 401 78.27 9.60 10.53
N THR A 402 78.95 8.80 11.36
CA THR A 402 79.12 7.33 11.41
C THR A 402 79.25 6.55 10.09
N GLY A 403 80.48 6.35 9.62
CA GLY A 403 80.74 5.36 8.57
C GLY A 403 82.06 5.49 7.84
N CYS A 404 83.19 5.58 8.55
CA CYS A 404 84.45 5.14 7.95
C CYS A 404 84.43 3.61 7.84
N TYR A 405 84.95 3.09 6.72
CA TYR A 405 85.11 1.66 6.51
C TYR A 405 85.99 1.10 7.64
N ASP A 406 85.36 0.24 8.45
CA ASP A 406 85.86 -0.54 9.59
C ASP A 406 85.53 0.01 11.00
N ASP A 407 84.79 -0.83 11.72
CA ASP A 407 84.31 -0.81 13.12
C ASP A 407 83.40 0.36 13.63
N GLN A 408 82.16 -0.01 13.98
CA GLN A 408 81.04 0.86 14.36
C GLN A 408 81.07 1.37 15.82
N SER A 409 82.22 1.72 16.39
CA SER A 409 82.27 2.03 17.83
C SER A 409 83.01 3.31 18.27
N GLN A 410 83.47 4.18 17.35
CA GLN A 410 84.05 5.48 17.72
C GLN A 410 83.67 6.64 16.75
N PRO A 411 83.61 7.90 17.22
CA PRO A 411 83.44 9.07 16.34
C PRO A 411 84.62 9.15 15.36
N CYS A 412 84.33 9.32 14.07
CA CYS A 412 85.33 9.40 13.02
C CYS A 412 86.26 10.59 13.26
N ARG A 413 87.45 10.31 13.79
CA ARG A 413 88.55 11.26 13.95
C ARG A 413 89.40 11.17 12.69
N CYS A 414 89.57 12.28 11.98
CA CYS A 414 90.55 12.32 10.93
C CYS A 414 91.96 12.44 11.55
N THR A 415 92.96 11.78 10.98
CA THR A 415 94.33 11.87 11.51
C THR A 415 95.00 13.12 10.97
N TYR A 416 95.19 14.13 11.82
CA TYR A 416 95.91 15.35 11.47
C TYR A 416 97.41 15.08 11.30
N ASP A 417 97.92 15.14 10.07
CA ASP A 417 99.35 15.13 9.79
C ASP A 417 99.83 16.57 9.50
N PRO A 418 100.60 17.19 10.41
CA PRO A 418 101.10 18.55 10.24
C PRO A 418 102.13 18.70 9.11
N ASN A 419 102.66 17.61 8.54
CA ASN A 419 103.65 17.65 7.46
C ASN A 419 103.06 17.41 6.06
N ASP A 420 101.77 17.08 5.97
CA ASP A 420 101.06 16.92 4.71
C ASP A 420 100.01 18.02 4.56
N ALA A 421 100.35 19.03 3.75
CA ALA A 421 99.51 20.19 3.49
C ALA A 421 98.18 19.85 2.81
N TYR A 422 97.99 18.61 2.36
CA TYR A 422 96.79 18.12 1.68
C TYR A 422 96.25 16.83 2.31
N ALA A 423 96.66 16.54 3.55
CA ALA A 423 96.27 15.33 4.28
C ALA A 423 94.75 15.27 4.42
N ARG A 424 94.11 14.52 3.50
CA ARG A 424 92.68 14.25 3.59
C ARG A 424 92.36 13.57 4.93
N GLY A 425 93.29 12.80 5.50
CA GLY A 425 93.16 12.28 6.87
C GLY A 425 91.91 11.41 7.09
N GLY A 426 91.27 10.93 6.02
CA GLY A 426 89.97 10.25 6.05
C GLY A 426 88.75 11.12 5.65
N CYS A 427 88.95 12.41 5.39
CA CYS A 427 87.94 13.36 4.91
C CYS A 427 87.70 13.25 3.40
N CYS A 428 86.50 13.64 2.99
CA CYS A 428 86.07 13.66 1.59
C CYS A 428 86.84 14.66 0.72
N PRO A 429 86.89 14.47 -0.61
CA PRO A 429 87.47 15.45 -1.54
C PRO A 429 86.88 16.85 -1.29
N GLY A 430 87.72 17.88 -1.25
CA GLY A 430 87.27 19.23 -0.86
C GLY A 430 87.32 19.55 0.64
N TYR A 431 87.73 18.61 1.49
CA TYR A 431 87.82 18.81 2.94
C TYR A 431 89.21 18.39 3.45
N HIS A 432 89.76 19.14 4.39
CA HIS A 432 91.02 18.83 5.06
C HIS A 432 90.78 18.55 6.54
N CYS A 433 91.64 17.72 7.13
CA CYS A 433 91.60 17.45 8.56
C CYS A 433 92.24 18.60 9.34
N THR A 434 91.54 19.14 10.34
CA THR A 434 92.08 20.14 11.26
C THR A 434 92.79 19.49 12.44
N SER A 435 93.57 20.27 13.19
CA SER A 435 94.22 19.83 14.45
C SER A 435 93.23 19.41 15.55
N GLN A 436 91.93 19.66 15.35
CA GLN A 436 90.85 19.17 16.21
C GLN A 436 90.25 17.85 15.71
N GLU A 437 90.87 17.19 14.74
CA GLU A 437 90.42 15.94 14.12
C GLU A 437 89.03 16.06 13.49
N LYS A 438 88.70 17.25 12.97
CA LYS A 438 87.46 17.56 12.23
C LYS A 438 87.77 17.86 10.77
N CYS A 439 86.90 17.40 9.88
CA CYS A 439 86.94 17.74 8.46
C CYS A 439 86.33 19.13 8.24
N GLU A 440 87.14 20.08 7.77
CA GLU A 440 86.68 21.42 7.37
C GLU A 440 86.87 21.64 5.86
N ARG A 441 86.04 22.50 5.27
CA ARG A 441 86.10 22.82 3.83
C ARG A 441 87.50 23.33 3.50
N ASN A 442 88.15 22.67 2.54
CA ASN A 442 89.38 23.14 1.97
C ASN A 442 89.05 24.24 0.96
N LEU A 443 89.56 25.45 1.22
CA LEU A 443 89.40 26.60 0.33
C LEU A 443 90.55 26.73 -0.67
N ASP A 444 91.61 25.95 -0.51
CA ASP A 444 92.81 25.97 -1.35
C ASP A 444 92.85 24.76 -2.28
N CYS A 445 93.30 24.95 -3.53
CA CYS A 445 93.30 23.90 -4.54
C CYS A 445 94.50 23.94 -5.48
N ARG A 446 94.90 22.77 -5.99
CA ARG A 446 95.87 22.61 -7.08
C ARG A 446 95.25 22.01 -8.32
N THR A 447 94.25 21.16 -8.16
CA THR A 447 93.39 20.62 -9.22
C THR A 447 91.92 20.72 -8.79
N ASN A 448 90.98 20.51 -9.72
CA ASN A 448 89.54 20.51 -9.40
C ASN A 448 89.17 19.43 -8.37
N ASP A 449 89.94 18.34 -8.30
CA ASP A 449 89.69 17.24 -7.36
C ASP A 449 89.98 17.61 -5.90
N ASP A 450 90.64 18.75 -5.66
CA ASP A 450 90.91 19.30 -4.32
C ASP A 450 89.74 20.09 -3.76
N CYS A 451 88.74 20.40 -4.59
CA CYS A 451 87.59 21.21 -4.21
C CYS A 451 86.36 20.35 -3.89
N PRO A 452 85.43 20.84 -3.05
CA PRO A 452 84.15 20.14 -2.85
C PRO A 452 83.37 20.06 -4.16
N ILE A 453 82.45 19.09 -4.28
CA ILE A 453 81.66 18.86 -5.50
C ILE A 453 80.84 20.07 -5.99
N ASP A 454 80.56 21.01 -5.08
CA ASP A 454 79.88 22.28 -5.36
C ASP A 454 80.85 23.38 -5.84
N SER A 455 82.13 23.08 -6.06
CA SER A 455 83.19 24.07 -6.29
C SER A 455 84.21 23.60 -7.33
N THR A 456 84.80 24.55 -8.08
CA THR A 456 85.89 24.30 -9.03
C THR A 456 87.14 25.03 -8.60
N CYS A 457 88.30 24.45 -8.90
CA CYS A 457 89.57 25.08 -8.59
C CYS A 457 89.85 26.21 -9.57
N ASN A 458 89.89 27.44 -9.05
CA ASN A 458 90.43 28.55 -9.82
C ASN A 458 91.95 28.42 -9.87
N MET A 459 92.45 27.92 -11.00
CA MET A 459 93.88 27.66 -11.22
C MET A 459 94.75 28.93 -11.16
N THR A 460 94.17 30.12 -11.25
CA THR A 460 94.89 31.41 -11.16
C THR A 460 95.14 31.81 -9.71
N TYR A 461 94.13 31.66 -8.83
CA TYR A 461 94.23 32.05 -7.42
C TYR A 461 94.53 30.88 -6.49
N ARG A 462 94.53 29.64 -7.00
CA ARG A 462 94.66 28.39 -6.24
C ARG A 462 93.61 28.27 -5.13
N GLN A 463 92.40 28.76 -5.39
CA GLN A 463 91.27 28.72 -4.45
C GLN A 463 90.06 28.04 -5.06
N CYS A 464 89.32 27.30 -4.23
CA CYS A 464 88.06 26.68 -4.61
C CYS A 464 86.95 27.72 -4.69
N GLU A 465 86.42 27.95 -5.88
CA GLU A 465 85.29 28.85 -6.12
C GLU A 465 84.02 28.02 -6.35
N HIS A 466 82.93 28.38 -5.67
CA HIS A 466 81.65 27.68 -5.78
C HIS A 466 81.15 27.69 -7.22
N VAL A 467 80.85 26.51 -7.78
CA VAL A 467 80.16 26.37 -9.05
C VAL A 467 78.70 26.65 -8.78
N SER A 468 78.27 27.88 -9.05
CA SER A 468 76.85 28.20 -9.09
C SER A 468 76.16 27.21 -10.04
N CYS A 469 75.06 26.59 -9.59
CA CYS A 469 74.39 25.55 -10.35
C CYS A 469 73.73 26.03 -11.67
N CYS A 470 73.85 27.32 -11.99
CA CYS A 470 73.50 27.88 -13.30
C CYS A 470 74.79 28.11 -14.13
N ASN A 471 75.21 27.07 -14.85
CA ASN A 471 76.32 27.13 -15.82
C ASN A 471 75.82 26.69 -17.22
N PRO A 472 75.91 27.53 -18.27
CA PRO A 472 76.51 28.86 -18.34
C PRO A 472 75.82 29.89 -17.45
N ALA A 473 76.58 30.89 -17.01
CA ALA A 473 76.08 31.96 -16.16
C ALA A 473 74.79 32.56 -16.72
N CYS A 474 73.83 32.79 -15.82
CA CYS A 474 72.55 33.40 -16.15
C CYS A 474 72.74 34.70 -16.94
N GLY A 475 71.99 34.86 -18.04
CA GLY A 475 72.08 36.04 -18.91
C GLY A 475 71.72 37.34 -18.18
N SER A 476 72.07 38.47 -18.79
CA SER A 476 71.82 39.81 -18.24
C SER A 476 70.37 39.99 -17.75
N GLY A 477 70.20 40.30 -16.46
CA GLY A 477 68.88 40.50 -15.83
C GLY A 477 68.36 39.33 -15.00
N THR A 478 69.13 38.26 -14.85
CA THR A 478 68.75 37.10 -14.05
C THR A 478 69.86 36.70 -13.07
N VAL A 479 69.49 36.34 -11.83
CA VAL A 479 70.38 35.73 -10.83
C VAL A 479 70.04 34.26 -10.69
N CYS A 480 71.04 33.44 -10.37
CA CYS A 480 70.81 32.04 -10.10
C CYS A 480 70.16 31.89 -8.72
N ASN A 481 68.98 31.26 -8.66
CA ASN A 481 68.43 30.80 -7.41
C ASN A 481 69.11 29.47 -7.05
N GLU A 482 69.99 29.48 -6.05
CA GLU A 482 70.79 28.31 -5.68
C GLU A 482 69.97 27.14 -5.09
N SER A 483 68.72 27.39 -4.68
CA SER A 483 67.83 26.33 -4.17
C SER A 483 67.07 25.59 -5.30
N SER A 484 66.85 26.25 -6.43
CA SER A 484 66.08 25.70 -7.56
C SER A 484 66.91 25.51 -8.83
N CYS A 485 68.16 25.98 -8.84
CA CYS A 485 69.07 25.95 -9.99
C CYS A 485 68.44 26.47 -11.29
N THR A 486 67.69 27.56 -11.15
CA THR A 486 67.04 28.28 -12.24
C THR A 486 67.45 29.75 -12.22
N CYS A 487 67.65 30.32 -13.40
CA CYS A 487 67.87 31.76 -13.57
C CYS A 487 66.53 32.47 -13.32
N VAL A 488 66.43 33.18 -12.20
CA VAL A 488 65.26 34.00 -11.87
C VAL A 488 65.57 35.45 -12.20
N SER A 489 64.59 36.20 -12.70
CA SER A 489 64.76 37.61 -13.02
C SER A 489 64.99 38.41 -11.74
N SER A 490 66.22 38.89 -11.55
CA SER A 490 66.59 39.91 -10.55
C SER A 490 66.90 41.23 -11.26
N CYS A 491 66.12 41.55 -12.28
CA CYS A 491 66.28 42.82 -12.95
C CYS A 491 65.45 43.88 -12.24
N SER A 492 66.09 45.01 -11.91
CA SER A 492 65.41 46.16 -11.33
C SER A 492 64.52 46.80 -12.40
N GLN A 493 63.22 46.91 -12.11
CA GLN A 493 62.26 47.62 -12.98
C GLN A 493 62.55 49.13 -13.00
N ALA A 494 61.87 49.89 -13.87
CA ALA A 494 62.07 51.33 -13.97
C ALA A 494 61.89 52.02 -12.60
N GLY A 495 62.89 52.80 -12.18
CA GLY A 495 62.98 53.42 -10.85
C GLY A 495 63.65 52.56 -9.77
N GLY A 496 63.99 51.31 -10.05
CA GLY A 496 64.74 50.43 -9.15
C GLY A 496 66.23 50.79 -9.10
N SER A 497 66.89 50.45 -7.99
CA SER A 497 68.34 50.67 -7.81
C SER A 497 69.13 49.73 -8.72
N CYS A 498 70.21 50.22 -9.33
CA CYS A 498 71.14 49.42 -10.12
C CYS A 498 72.58 49.55 -9.60
N ASP A 499 73.26 48.41 -9.50
CA ASP A 499 74.66 48.24 -9.08
C ASP A 499 75.28 47.12 -9.95
N PRO A 500 76.61 47.01 -10.12
CA PRO A 500 77.29 45.85 -10.72
C PRO A 500 76.73 44.46 -10.34
N SER A 501 76.13 44.30 -9.16
CA SER A 501 75.50 43.05 -8.73
C SER A 501 74.00 42.91 -9.08
N HIS A 502 73.32 43.97 -9.51
CA HIS A 502 71.88 44.03 -9.83
C HIS A 502 71.59 44.87 -11.09
N PRO A 503 71.52 44.24 -12.28
CA PRO A 503 71.31 44.94 -13.56
C PRO A 503 69.84 45.35 -13.81
N CYS A 504 69.63 46.34 -14.66
CA CYS A 504 68.28 46.77 -15.09
C CYS A 504 67.66 45.80 -16.11
N CYS A 505 66.33 45.72 -16.17
CA CYS A 505 65.63 44.87 -17.13
C CYS A 505 65.89 45.32 -18.60
N PRO A 506 65.80 44.40 -19.59
CA PRO A 506 66.01 44.73 -20.99
C PRO A 506 65.13 45.91 -21.44
N GLY A 507 65.74 46.95 -22.02
CA GLY A 507 65.08 48.21 -22.41
C GLY A 507 65.28 49.38 -21.42
N LEU A 508 65.92 49.14 -20.28
CA LEU A 508 66.32 50.15 -19.31
C LEU A 508 67.85 50.24 -19.21
N PHE A 509 68.39 51.43 -18.97
CA PHE A 509 69.81 51.62 -18.70
C PHE A 509 70.02 52.18 -17.28
N CYS A 510 71.16 51.83 -16.68
CA CYS A 510 71.52 52.25 -15.33
C CYS A 510 72.14 53.66 -15.40
N TRP A 511 71.47 54.65 -14.81
CA TRP A 511 71.96 56.02 -14.70
C TRP A 511 71.98 56.44 -13.23
N VAL A 512 73.17 56.72 -12.70
CA VAL A 512 73.38 57.16 -11.30
C VAL A 512 72.65 56.25 -10.31
N PHE A 513 72.93 54.94 -10.39
CA PHE A 513 72.33 53.90 -9.54
C PHE A 513 70.82 53.71 -9.66
N MET A 514 70.15 54.23 -10.69
CA MET A 514 68.73 53.95 -10.95
C MET A 514 68.47 53.47 -12.39
N CYS A 515 67.52 52.53 -12.54
CA CYS A 515 67.09 52.02 -13.83
C CYS A 515 66.10 52.97 -14.51
N ILE A 516 66.48 53.53 -15.66
CA ILE A 516 65.65 54.46 -16.43
C ILE A 516 65.46 53.97 -17.88
N THR A 517 64.34 54.35 -18.49
CA THR A 517 64.06 54.07 -19.91
C THR A 517 64.97 54.90 -20.80
N GLN A 518 65.44 54.30 -21.89
CA GLN A 518 66.23 54.98 -22.91
C GLN A 518 65.50 56.17 -23.54
#